data_AF-A0A1U9NHG1-F1
#
_entry.id   AF-A0A1U9NHG1-F1
#
_cell.length_a   1.000
_cell.length_b   1.000
_cell.length_c   1.000
_cell.angle_alpha   90.00
_cell.angle_beta   90.00
_cell.angle_gamma   90.00
#
_symmetry.space_group_name_H-M   'P 1'
#
loop_
_entity.id
_entity.type
_entity.pdbx_description
1 polymer ?
#
loop_
_entity_poly.entity_id
_entity_poly.type
_entity_poly.pdbx_seq_one_letter_code
_entity_poly.pdbx_strand_id
1 'polypeptide(L)'
;MKANPLIVKMFFVVLAVISMGLMYVSFLRDPYSKRIEWTTISLHLIRDNIQTFKDVNQRYPTSLKELSTQVKIDENGLFHKRENKEYISSKNGCDDEYSVLNNKGGWYYNKQTGEIKININKPLKKCFKDYYYLPSRNRVPSEW
;
A
#
# COMPACT_ATOMS: atom_id res chain seq x y z
N MET A 1 -46.60 -13.00 -30.24
CA MET A 1 -46.70 -11.72 -29.52
C MET A 1 -45.47 -10.88 -29.84
N LYS A 2 -45.64 -9.65 -30.35
CA LYS A 2 -44.52 -8.71 -30.52
C LYS A 2 -44.29 -7.98 -29.20
N ALA A 3 -43.06 -7.99 -28.70
CA ALA A 3 -42.72 -7.26 -27.48
C ALA A 3 -42.88 -5.76 -27.69
N ASN A 4 -43.37 -5.05 -26.67
CA ASN A 4 -43.55 -3.61 -26.74
C ASN A 4 -42.17 -2.93 -26.84
N PRO A 5 -41.92 -2.10 -27.88
CA PRO A 5 -40.61 -1.47 -28.09
C PRO A 5 -40.19 -0.57 -26.91
N LEU A 6 -41.13 -0.04 -26.13
CA LEU A 6 -40.85 0.75 -24.93
C LEU A 6 -40.29 -0.13 -23.79
N ILE A 7 -40.84 -1.33 -23.61
CA ILE A 7 -40.37 -2.30 -22.61
C ILE A 7 -38.96 -2.77 -22.97
N VAL A 8 -38.72 -3.05 -24.26
CA VAL A 8 -37.40 -3.43 -24.76
C VAL A 8 -36.37 -2.31 -24.51
N LYS A 9 -36.71 -1.04 -24.79
CA LYS A 9 -35.82 0.10 -24.52
C LYS A 9 -35.53 0.27 -23.03
N MET A 10 -36.54 0.19 -22.16
CA MET A 10 -36.33 0.29 -20.71
C MET A 10 -35.42 -0.82 -20.18
N PHE A 11 -35.57 -2.04 -20.67
CA PHE A 11 -34.73 -3.17 -20.27
C PHE A 11 -33.24 -2.92 -20.57
N PHE A 12 -32.91 -2.38 -21.75
CA PHE A 12 -31.53 -2.04 -22.10
C PHE A 12 -30.97 -0.88 -21.26
N VAL A 13 -31.79 0.11 -20.91
CA VAL A 13 -31.36 1.22 -20.02
C VAL A 13 -31.01 0.68 -18.63
N VAL A 14 -31.84 -0.20 -18.06
CA VAL A 14 -31.57 -0.81 -16.74
C VAL A 14 -30.29 -1.65 -16.78
N LEU A 15 -30.10 -2.47 -17.82
CA LEU A 15 -28.87 -3.24 -18.01
C LEU A 15 -27.63 -2.36 -18.11
N ALA A 16 -27.71 -1.23 -18.83
CA ALA A 16 -26.59 -0.31 -18.96
C ALA A 16 -26.19 0.32 -17.61
N VAL A 17 -27.16 0.73 -16.79
CA VAL A 17 -26.92 1.30 -15.46
C VAL A 17 -26.30 0.26 -14.51
N ILE A 18 -26.82 -0.98 -14.51
CA ILE A 18 -26.24 -2.08 -13.70
C ILE A 18 -24.81 -2.38 -14.14
N SER A 19 -24.57 -2.44 -15.45
CA SER A 19 -23.25 -2.72 -16.02
C SER A 19 -22.23 -1.63 -15.68
N MET A 20 -22.63 -0.36 -15.75
CA MET A 20 -21.80 0.77 -15.30
C MET A 20 -21.48 0.68 -13.81
N GLY A 21 -22.45 0.32 -12.97
CA GLY A 21 -22.23 0.12 -11.53
C GLY A 21 -21.23 -0.99 -11.24
N LEU A 22 -21.34 -2.14 -11.93
CA LEU A 22 -20.41 -3.26 -11.77
C LEU A 22 -18.99 -2.94 -12.29
N MET A 23 -18.88 -2.20 -13.40
CA MET A 23 -17.60 -1.71 -13.91
C MET A 23 -16.95 -0.75 -12.92
N TYR A 24 -17.70 0.20 -12.37
CA TYR A 24 -17.20 1.19 -11.41
C TYR A 24 -16.64 0.53 -10.14
N VAL A 25 -17.36 -0.47 -9.58
CA VAL A 25 -16.90 -1.23 -8.41
C VAL A 25 -15.62 -2.02 -8.72
N SER A 26 -15.53 -2.63 -9.90
CA SER A 26 -14.36 -3.43 -10.29
C SER A 26 -13.13 -2.55 -10.54
N PHE A 27 -13.31 -1.38 -11.17
CA PHE A 27 -12.24 -0.44 -11.47
C PHE A 27 -11.65 0.22 -10.21
N LEU A 28 -12.48 0.44 -9.18
CA LEU A 28 -12.01 0.98 -7.91
C LEU A 28 -11.41 -0.08 -7.00
N ARG A 29 -11.96 -1.30 -6.95
CA ARG A 29 -11.50 -2.33 -6.00
C ARG A 29 -10.09 -2.85 -6.29
N ASP A 30 -9.74 -3.04 -7.56
CA ASP A 30 -8.47 -3.66 -7.98
C ASP A 30 -7.19 -2.83 -7.69
N PRO A 31 -7.14 -1.50 -7.88
CA PRO A 31 -5.94 -0.72 -7.58
C PRO A 31 -5.66 -0.59 -6.08
N TYR A 32 -6.67 -0.65 -5.20
CA TYR A 32 -6.46 -0.44 -3.76
C TYR A 32 -5.95 -1.69 -3.04
N SER A 33 -6.50 -2.87 -3.34
CA SER A 33 -5.99 -4.12 -2.78
C SER A 33 -4.53 -4.32 -3.14
N LYS A 34 -4.17 -4.01 -4.39
CA LYS A 34 -2.78 -4.05 -4.85
C LYS A 34 -1.89 -3.09 -4.06
N ARG A 35 -2.32 -1.85 -3.79
CA ARG A 35 -1.50 -0.90 -2.99
C ARG A 35 -1.25 -1.36 -1.56
N ILE A 36 -2.28 -1.90 -0.92
CA ILE A 36 -2.18 -2.48 0.43
C ILE A 36 -1.22 -3.66 0.40
N GLU A 37 -1.40 -4.57 -0.54
CA GLU A 37 -0.52 -5.73 -0.75
C GLU A 37 0.94 -5.32 -1.00
N TRP A 38 1.19 -4.40 -1.94
CA TRP A 38 2.53 -3.88 -2.22
C TRP A 38 3.17 -3.22 -1.01
N THR A 39 2.43 -2.40 -0.26
CA THR A 39 2.96 -1.75 0.94
C THR A 39 3.23 -2.75 2.06
N THR A 40 2.39 -3.78 2.20
CA THR A 40 2.60 -4.89 3.15
C THR A 40 3.90 -5.62 2.82
N ILE A 41 4.08 -5.98 1.55
CA ILE A 41 5.29 -6.66 1.06
C ILE A 41 6.52 -5.78 1.28
N SER A 42 6.46 -4.49 0.96
CA SER A 42 7.55 -3.54 1.22
C SER A 42 7.89 -3.48 2.71
N LEU A 43 6.89 -3.38 3.60
CA LEU A 43 7.09 -3.30 5.04
C LEU A 43 7.78 -4.55 5.59
N HIS A 44 7.35 -5.75 5.17
CA HIS A 44 8.01 -7.01 5.57
C HIS A 44 9.47 -7.06 5.10
N LEU A 45 9.72 -6.76 3.83
CA LEU A 45 11.07 -6.76 3.28
C LEU A 45 11.99 -5.76 4.00
N ILE A 46 11.48 -4.58 4.35
CA ILE A 46 12.28 -3.59 5.08
C ILE A 46 12.58 -4.09 6.50
N ARG A 47 11.62 -4.71 7.19
CA ARG A 47 11.84 -5.29 8.53
C ARG A 47 12.90 -6.38 8.51
N ASP A 48 12.81 -7.30 7.55
CA ASP A 48 13.78 -8.37 7.38
C ASP A 48 15.17 -7.80 7.10
N ASN A 49 15.26 -6.81 6.21
CA ASN A 49 16.53 -6.13 5.91
C ASN A 49 17.10 -5.40 7.13
N ILE A 50 16.29 -4.69 7.92
CA ILE A 50 16.74 -4.02 9.15
C ILE A 50 17.32 -5.05 10.13
N GLN A 51 16.66 -6.21 10.27
CA GLN A 51 17.12 -7.26 11.16
C GLN A 51 18.45 -7.86 10.67
N THR A 52 18.55 -8.21 9.39
CA THR A 52 19.81 -8.67 8.78
C THR A 52 20.93 -7.65 8.95
N PHE A 53 20.65 -6.36 8.71
CA PHE A 53 21.62 -5.29 8.92
C PHE A 53 22.11 -5.26 10.38
N LYS A 54 21.18 -5.39 11.34
CA LYS A 54 21.49 -5.41 12.77
C LYS A 54 22.38 -6.59 13.13
N ASP A 55 22.09 -7.77 12.59
CA ASP A 55 22.85 -8.98 12.90
C ASP A 55 24.29 -8.90 12.38
N VAL A 56 24.48 -8.30 11.19
CA VAL A 56 25.82 -8.09 10.60
C VAL A 56 26.59 -6.95 11.27
N ASN A 57 25.95 -5.80 11.50
CA ASN A 57 26.62 -4.58 11.97
C ASN A 57 26.56 -4.37 13.49
N GLN A 58 25.84 -5.23 14.22
CA GLN A 58 25.59 -5.11 15.67
C GLN A 58 24.92 -3.78 16.07
N ARG A 59 24.25 -3.11 15.13
CA ARG A 59 23.49 -1.87 15.33
C ARG A 59 22.38 -1.75 14.30
N TYR A 60 21.34 -0.98 14.63
CA TYR A 60 20.33 -0.61 13.64
C TYR A 60 20.87 0.39 12.60
N PRO A 61 20.32 0.40 11.38
CA PRO A 61 20.67 1.42 10.41
C PRO A 61 20.19 2.78 10.91
N THR A 62 20.94 3.83 10.61
CA THR A 62 20.61 5.22 10.97
C THR A 62 19.49 5.79 10.12
N SER A 63 19.26 5.19 8.95
CA SER A 63 18.19 5.50 8.00
C SER A 63 17.89 4.31 7.07
N LEU A 64 16.70 4.29 6.46
CA LEU A 64 16.33 3.38 5.38
C LEU A 64 17.19 3.60 4.12
N LYS A 65 17.74 4.80 3.94
CA LYS A 65 18.71 5.07 2.87
C LYS A 65 20.01 4.29 3.08
N GLU A 66 20.53 4.25 4.30
CA GLU A 66 21.72 3.45 4.64
C GLU A 66 21.47 1.96 4.38
N LEU A 67 20.28 1.48 4.78
CA LEU A 67 19.84 0.11 4.51
C LEU A 67 19.88 -0.21 3.00
N SER A 68 19.37 0.69 2.16
CA SER A 68 19.37 0.51 0.70
C SER A 68 20.77 0.50 0.06
N THR A 69 21.76 1.11 0.71
CA THR A 69 23.14 1.19 0.20
C THR A 69 23.98 -0.03 0.57
N GLN A 70 23.78 -0.62 1.75
CA GLN A 70 24.54 -1.79 2.20
C GLN A 70 24.03 -3.12 1.65
N VAL A 71 22.73 -3.23 1.37
CA VAL A 71 22.11 -4.44 0.79
C VAL A 71 22.65 -4.78 -0.62
N LYS A 72 23.47 -3.91 -1.22
CA LYS A 72 24.14 -4.16 -2.52
C LYS A 72 25.29 -5.17 -2.47
N ILE A 73 25.72 -5.65 -1.31
CA ILE A 73 26.98 -6.39 -1.18
C ILE A 73 26.74 -7.71 -0.45
N ASP A 74 26.32 -8.73 -1.18
CA ASP A 74 26.51 -10.12 -0.78
C ASP A 74 26.96 -10.91 -2.02
N GLU A 75 27.87 -11.87 -1.82
CA GLU A 75 28.64 -12.58 -2.85
C GLU A 75 27.75 -13.46 -3.75
N ASN A 76 26.49 -13.67 -3.37
CA ASN A 76 25.47 -14.43 -4.09
C ASN A 76 24.53 -13.56 -4.96
N GLY A 77 24.73 -12.25 -5.01
CA GLY A 77 24.21 -11.39 -6.10
C GLY A 77 22.69 -11.22 -6.23
N LEU A 78 21.89 -11.51 -5.20
CA LEU A 78 20.42 -11.49 -5.30
C LEU A 78 19.72 -10.77 -4.15
N PHE A 79 20.15 -9.54 -3.84
CA PHE A 79 19.23 -8.59 -3.24
C PHE A 79 18.88 -7.53 -4.28
N HIS A 80 17.77 -7.73 -4.97
CA HIS A 80 17.24 -6.72 -5.87
C HIS A 80 17.08 -5.42 -5.10
N LYS A 81 17.69 -4.35 -5.60
CA LYS A 81 17.45 -2.96 -5.19
C LYS A 81 15.95 -2.67 -5.32
N ARG A 82 15.17 -3.02 -4.31
CA ARG A 82 13.75 -2.70 -4.27
C ARG A 82 13.65 -1.35 -3.58
N GLU A 83 13.09 -0.39 -4.31
CA GLU A 83 12.76 0.90 -3.72
C GLU A 83 11.80 0.66 -2.56
N ASN A 84 12.13 1.20 -1.40
CA ASN A 84 11.31 1.12 -0.19
C ASN A 84 10.11 2.04 -0.39
N LYS A 85 9.18 1.62 -1.26
CA LYS A 85 8.03 2.41 -1.69
C LYS A 85 6.81 2.08 -0.84
N GLU A 86 6.21 3.12 -0.31
CA GLU A 86 4.93 3.09 0.40
C GLU A 86 3.82 3.58 -0.54
N TYR A 87 2.87 2.70 -0.91
CA TYR A 87 1.88 2.97 -1.97
C TYR A 87 0.50 3.38 -1.45
N ILE A 88 0.37 3.49 -0.13
CA ILE A 88 -0.87 3.80 0.54
C ILE A 88 -1.10 5.33 0.57
N SER A 89 -0.12 6.15 0.90
CA SER A 89 -0.29 7.61 0.98
C SER A 89 -0.35 8.30 -0.38
N SER A 90 0.31 7.75 -1.40
CA SER A 90 0.53 8.39 -2.70
C SER A 90 0.12 7.50 -3.87
N LYS A 91 -0.11 8.07 -5.06
CA LYS A 91 -0.43 7.25 -6.25
C LYS A 91 0.75 6.47 -6.82
N ASN A 92 1.99 6.92 -6.57
CA ASN A 92 3.20 6.43 -7.23
C ASN A 92 4.26 5.90 -6.24
N GLY A 93 3.88 5.66 -4.99
CA GLY A 93 4.85 5.36 -3.93
C GLY A 93 5.36 6.64 -3.25
N CYS A 94 5.71 6.55 -1.96
CA CYS A 94 6.46 7.57 -1.23
C CYS A 94 7.63 6.87 -0.51
N ASP A 95 8.82 7.44 -0.63
CA ASP A 95 10.07 6.89 -0.06
C ASP A 95 10.57 7.73 1.11
N ASP A 96 9.80 8.77 1.49
CA ASP A 96 10.17 9.69 2.55
C ASP A 96 10.23 8.95 3.89
N GLU A 97 11.31 9.20 4.63
CA GLU A 97 11.53 8.68 5.97
C GLU A 97 11.30 9.80 6.99
N TYR A 98 10.56 9.47 8.04
CA TYR A 98 10.26 10.38 9.14
C TYR A 98 10.62 9.73 10.47
N SER A 99 11.26 10.51 11.34
CA SER A 99 11.58 10.09 12.73
C SER A 99 10.42 10.32 13.71
N VAL A 100 9.34 10.97 13.26
CA VAL A 100 8.15 11.30 14.05
C VAL A 100 6.91 11.01 13.23
N LEU A 101 5.92 10.35 13.84
CA LEU A 101 4.60 10.15 13.25
C LEU A 101 3.90 11.49 13.04
N ASN A 102 3.78 11.93 11.78
CA ASN A 102 3.24 13.23 11.40
C ASN A 102 2.14 13.16 10.32
N ASN A 103 1.78 11.96 9.86
CA ASN A 103 0.66 11.70 8.94
C ASN A 103 0.84 12.22 7.52
N LYS A 104 2.07 12.50 7.12
CA LYS A 104 2.37 12.94 5.76
C LYS A 104 2.41 11.78 4.76
N GLY A 105 2.37 10.53 5.22
CA GLY A 105 2.69 9.37 4.38
C GLY A 105 4.17 9.03 4.40
N GLY A 106 4.57 8.01 3.64
CA GLY A 106 5.93 7.46 3.68
C GLY A 106 6.15 6.56 4.90
N TRP A 107 7.40 6.42 5.30
CA TRP A 107 7.82 5.54 6.38
C TRP A 107 8.11 6.32 7.65
N TYR A 108 7.60 5.81 8.77
CA TYR A 108 8.14 6.14 10.08
C TYR A 108 9.26 5.15 10.39
N TYR A 109 10.43 5.64 10.78
CA TYR A 109 11.55 4.80 11.19
C TYR A 109 12.19 5.30 12.48
N ASN A 110 12.32 4.39 13.46
CA ASN A 110 13.02 4.62 14.71
C ASN A 110 14.39 3.95 14.67
N LYS A 111 15.44 4.75 14.48
CA LYS A 111 16.82 4.24 14.41
C LYS A 111 17.35 3.64 15.71
N GLN A 112 16.74 3.91 16.86
CA GLN A 112 17.16 3.35 18.15
C GLN A 112 16.61 1.94 18.36
N THR A 113 15.38 1.68 17.88
CA THR A 113 14.69 0.40 18.08
C THR A 113 14.60 -0.46 16.81
N GLY A 114 14.90 0.12 15.64
CA GLY A 114 14.67 -0.50 14.33
C GLY A 114 13.20 -0.56 13.93
N GLU A 115 12.30 0.08 14.70
CA GLU A 115 10.87 0.03 14.43
C GLU A 115 10.54 0.79 13.14
N ILE A 116 9.80 0.12 12.25
CA ILE A 116 9.25 0.72 11.04
C ILE A 116 7.73 0.57 10.97
N LYS A 117 7.07 1.67 10.62
CA LYS A 117 5.63 1.79 10.42
C LYS A 117 5.33 2.66 9.22
N ILE A 118 4.07 2.68 8.79
CA ILE A 118 3.61 3.68 7.84
C ILE A 118 3.43 4.98 8.62
N ASN A 119 3.86 6.11 8.06
CA ASN A 119 3.73 7.40 8.73
C ASN A 119 2.31 7.97 8.57
N ILE A 120 1.32 7.25 9.10
CA ILE A 120 -0.10 7.61 9.17
C ILE A 120 -0.70 7.17 10.51
N ASN A 121 -1.48 8.02 11.17
CA ASN A 121 -2.04 7.76 12.51
C ASN A 121 -3.52 7.33 12.49
N LYS A 122 -4.14 7.30 11.30
CA LYS A 122 -5.54 6.91 11.14
C LYS A 122 -5.63 5.96 9.97
N PRO A 123 -6.48 4.93 10.04
CA PRO A 123 -6.76 4.08 8.90
C PRO A 123 -7.44 4.93 7.82
N LEU A 124 -6.62 5.44 6.89
CA LEU A 124 -6.95 5.82 5.52
C LEU A 124 -8.14 6.79 5.30
N LYS A 125 -8.70 7.41 6.35
CA LYS A 125 -10.00 8.12 6.30
C LYS A 125 -10.04 9.31 5.33
N LYS A 126 -8.90 9.95 5.05
CA LYS A 126 -8.84 11.12 4.15
C LYS A 126 -8.41 10.75 2.73
N CYS A 127 -7.47 9.83 2.57
CA CYS A 127 -6.98 9.41 1.24
C CYS A 127 -7.84 8.29 0.61
N PHE A 128 -8.68 7.63 1.41
CA PHE A 128 -9.48 6.47 1.02
C PHE A 128 -10.90 6.54 1.59
N LYS A 129 -11.57 7.68 1.39
CA LYS A 129 -12.95 7.87 1.84
C LYS A 129 -13.86 6.75 1.30
N ASP A 130 -13.62 6.31 0.06
CA ASP A 130 -14.44 5.28 -0.61
C ASP A 130 -14.08 3.85 -0.18
N TYR A 131 -12.82 3.58 0.20
CA TYR A 131 -12.39 2.27 0.72
C TYR A 131 -12.91 1.99 2.12
N TYR A 132 -13.10 3.04 2.93
CA TYR A 132 -13.57 2.91 4.31
C TYR A 132 -14.97 2.28 4.39
N TYR A 133 -15.76 2.39 3.32
CA TYR A 133 -17.09 1.80 3.18
C TYR A 133 -17.07 0.39 2.55
N LEU A 134 -15.91 -0.12 2.15
CA LEU A 134 -15.80 -1.47 1.57
C LEU A 134 -15.55 -2.52 2.66
N PRO A 135 -16.10 -3.75 2.51
CA PRO A 135 -15.85 -4.87 3.43
C PRO A 135 -14.36 -5.20 3.64
N SER A 136 -13.51 -4.82 2.68
CA SER A 136 -12.06 -5.01 2.73
C SER A 136 -11.32 -4.10 3.72
N ARG A 137 -12.00 -3.15 4.38
CA ARG A 137 -11.41 -2.27 5.41
C ARG A 137 -10.58 -3.03 6.46
N ASN A 138 -11.05 -4.21 6.89
CA ASN A 138 -10.38 -5.01 7.90
C ASN A 138 -9.04 -5.62 7.44
N ARG A 139 -8.67 -5.44 6.16
CA ARG A 139 -7.38 -5.86 5.60
C ARG A 139 -6.25 -4.88 5.89
N VAL A 140 -6.56 -3.70 6.45
CA VAL A 140 -5.54 -2.75 6.94
C VAL A 140 -5.13 -3.20 8.33
N PRO A 141 -3.90 -3.70 8.55
CA PRO A 141 -3.40 -4.05 9.87
C PRO A 141 -3.48 -2.86 10.83
N SER A 142 -3.83 -3.13 12.09
CA SER A 142 -3.89 -2.11 13.15
C SER A 142 -2.54 -1.52 13.53
N GLU A 143 -1.47 -2.20 13.13
CA GLU A 143 -0.07 -1.86 13.43
C GLU A 143 0.54 -0.91 12.38
N TRP A 144 -0.25 -0.50 11.39
CA TRP A 144 0.14 0.45 10.35
C TRP A 144 0.01 1.89 10.79
#